data_AF-A9J5I0-F1
#
_entry.id   AF-A9J5I0-F1
#
_cell.length_a   1.000
_cell.length_b   1.000
_cell.length_c   1.000
_cell.angle_alpha   90.00
_cell.angle_beta   90.00
_cell.angle_gamma   90.00
#
_symmetry.space_group_name_H-M   'P 1'
#
loop_
_entity.id
_entity.type
_entity.pdbx_description
1 polymer ?
#
loop_
_entity_poly.entity_id
_entity_poly.type
_entity_poly.pdbx_seq_one_letter_code
_entity_poly.pdbx_strand_id
1 'polypeptide(L)'
;MGIARDRWHKRRKTGGKRPQPHKKRKYEMGRPAAMTKLGPKRVRPIRTRGGNHKFRALRLDTGGFSWGSESITKKTRIIDVVYHPSNNELVRTKILTKNTIVLVDSSPFKQWYEVHYGQQVSYRKKQSEKKDQTASASTVKKSRSVLKKH
;
A
#
# COMPACT_ATOMS: atom_id res chain seq x y z
N MET A 1 -23.80 10.52 -20.48
CA MET A 1 -22.59 10.83 -21.27
C MET A 1 -21.51 11.34 -20.33
N GLY A 2 -20.22 11.09 -20.59
CA GLY A 2 -19.13 11.48 -19.68
C GLY A 2 -17.76 11.28 -20.30
N ILE A 3 -16.76 10.99 -19.45
CA ILE A 3 -15.41 10.56 -19.86
C ILE A 3 -15.56 9.34 -20.80
N ALA A 4 -14.87 9.35 -21.93
CA ALA A 4 -14.90 8.26 -22.90
C ALA A 4 -13.47 7.75 -23.16
N ARG A 5 -13.35 6.46 -23.43
CA ARG A 5 -12.09 5.75 -23.74
C ARG A 5 -12.04 5.33 -25.21
N ASP A 6 -12.76 6.05 -26.06
CA ASP A 6 -12.76 5.81 -27.50
C ASP A 6 -11.48 6.37 -28.15
N ARG A 7 -11.24 6.02 -29.41
CA ARG A 7 -10.05 6.46 -30.17
C ARG A 7 -10.38 7.45 -31.28
N TRP A 8 -11.66 7.71 -31.51
CA TRP A 8 -12.14 8.52 -32.63
C TRP A 8 -11.94 10.00 -32.34
N HIS A 9 -12.00 10.38 -31.07
CA HIS A 9 -11.69 11.74 -30.63
C HIS A 9 -10.21 12.16 -30.79
N LYS A 10 -9.28 11.22 -31.06
CA LYS A 10 -7.86 11.50 -31.29
C LYS A 10 -7.54 11.57 -32.79
N ARG A 11 -6.46 12.28 -33.15
CA ARG A 11 -5.94 12.33 -34.53
C ARG A 11 -5.40 10.97 -35.00
N ARG A 12 -5.29 10.81 -36.32
CA ARG A 12 -4.57 9.68 -36.94
C ARG A 12 -3.06 9.81 -36.71
N LYS A 13 -2.31 8.73 -36.96
CA LYS A 13 -0.83 8.75 -36.96
C LYS A 13 -0.28 9.80 -37.93
N THR A 14 -0.95 10.00 -39.07
CA THR A 14 -0.65 11.04 -40.07
C THR A 14 -1.05 12.46 -39.66
N GLY A 15 -1.64 12.67 -38.48
CA GLY A 15 -2.13 13.98 -38.02
C GLY A 15 -3.53 14.36 -38.52
N GLY A 16 -4.09 13.66 -39.52
CA GLY A 16 -5.43 13.93 -40.04
C GLY A 16 -6.54 13.81 -38.98
N LYS A 17 -7.54 14.70 -39.05
CA LYS A 17 -8.74 14.68 -38.19
C LYS A 17 -9.60 13.45 -38.54
N ARG A 18 -10.10 12.74 -37.52
CA ARG A 18 -11.01 11.60 -37.71
C ARG A 18 -12.46 12.09 -37.72
N PRO A 19 -13.30 11.65 -38.67
CA PRO A 19 -14.74 11.86 -38.57
C PRO A 19 -15.30 11.01 -37.41
N GLN A 20 -16.29 11.56 -36.69
CA GLN A 20 -16.95 10.86 -35.59
C GLN A 20 -18.09 10.00 -36.15
N PRO A 21 -17.99 8.65 -36.13
CA PRO A 21 -18.97 7.78 -36.80
C PRO A 21 -20.27 7.64 -36.01
N HIS A 22 -20.23 7.84 -34.69
CA HIS A 22 -21.39 7.69 -33.81
C HIS A 22 -21.24 8.50 -32.52
N LYS A 23 -22.35 8.68 -31.79
CA LYS A 23 -22.36 9.26 -30.44
C LYS A 23 -21.65 8.35 -29.44
N LYS A 24 -21.23 8.89 -28.29
CA LYS A 24 -20.55 8.15 -27.21
C LYS A 24 -21.39 6.95 -26.74
N ARG A 25 -20.78 5.76 -26.67
CA ARG A 25 -21.48 4.53 -26.25
C ARG A 25 -21.20 4.17 -24.78
N LYS A 26 -22.12 3.45 -24.15
CA LYS A 26 -22.02 3.06 -22.72
C LYS A 26 -20.80 2.16 -22.45
N TYR A 27 -20.40 1.33 -23.41
CA TYR A 27 -19.22 0.47 -23.25
C TYR A 27 -17.88 1.22 -23.34
N GLU A 28 -17.86 2.43 -23.89
CA GLU A 28 -16.67 3.28 -24.00
C GLU A 28 -16.50 4.17 -22.76
N MET A 29 -17.38 4.04 -21.77
CA MET A 29 -17.38 4.95 -20.63
C MET A 29 -16.12 4.82 -19.78
N GLY A 30 -15.54 5.97 -19.43
CA GLY A 30 -14.64 6.14 -18.31
C GLY A 30 -15.41 6.46 -17.02
N ARG A 31 -14.70 6.40 -15.90
CA ARG A 31 -15.18 6.91 -14.61
C ARG A 31 -14.10 7.84 -14.05
N PRO A 32 -14.47 8.86 -13.25
CA PRO A 32 -13.49 9.71 -12.57
C PRO A 32 -12.50 8.89 -11.74
N ALA A 33 -11.28 9.39 -11.58
CA ALA A 33 -10.25 8.75 -10.76
C ALA A 33 -10.70 8.64 -9.29
N ALA A 34 -10.11 7.70 -8.55
CA ALA A 34 -10.41 7.50 -7.14
C ALA A 34 -9.68 8.47 -6.22
N MET A 35 -8.45 8.85 -6.58
CA MET A 35 -7.55 9.71 -5.79
C MET A 35 -7.55 9.32 -4.30
N THR A 36 -7.26 8.03 -4.04
CA THR A 36 -7.29 7.43 -2.72
C THR A 36 -6.34 8.19 -1.78
N LYS A 37 -6.87 8.77 -0.70
CA LYS A 37 -6.05 9.49 0.28
C LYS A 37 -5.65 8.58 1.44
N LEU A 38 -4.57 8.95 2.12
CA LEU A 38 -4.26 8.39 3.42
C LEU A 38 -5.33 8.81 4.45
N GLY A 39 -5.90 7.86 5.19
CA GLY A 39 -6.89 8.14 6.23
C GLY A 39 -7.81 6.95 6.55
N PRO A 40 -8.81 7.14 7.43
CA PRO A 40 -9.65 6.03 7.92
C PRO A 40 -10.36 5.32 6.76
N LYS A 41 -10.33 3.98 6.78
CA LYS A 41 -10.79 3.12 5.69
C LYS A 41 -12.19 3.52 5.20
N ARG A 42 -12.28 3.93 3.94
CA ARG A 42 -13.53 4.21 3.23
C ARG A 42 -13.45 3.63 1.83
N VAL A 43 -14.24 2.59 1.57
CA VAL A 43 -14.28 1.86 0.30
C VAL A 43 -15.71 1.83 -0.22
N ARG A 44 -15.89 2.15 -1.51
CA ARG A 44 -17.19 2.10 -2.19
C ARG A 44 -17.19 1.00 -3.25
N PRO A 45 -18.13 0.04 -3.22
CA PRO A 45 -18.33 -0.87 -4.34
C PRO A 45 -18.92 -0.12 -5.53
N ILE A 46 -18.46 -0.44 -6.74
CA ILE A 46 -18.96 0.13 -7.98
C ILE A 46 -19.34 -1.02 -8.92
N ARG A 47 -20.59 -1.05 -9.36
CA ARG A 47 -21.05 -1.99 -10.40
C ARG A 47 -20.37 -1.68 -11.72
N THR A 48 -19.86 -2.72 -12.37
CA THR A 48 -19.15 -2.67 -13.65
C THR A 48 -19.87 -3.51 -14.71
N ARG A 49 -19.38 -3.49 -15.95
CA ARG A 49 -19.94 -4.26 -17.06
C ARG A 49 -19.90 -5.76 -16.71
N GLY A 50 -20.94 -6.50 -17.08
CA GLY A 50 -21.07 -7.93 -16.78
C GLY A 50 -21.54 -8.24 -15.35
N GLY A 51 -22.02 -7.24 -14.59
CA GLY A 51 -22.56 -7.48 -13.25
C GLY A 51 -21.53 -7.51 -12.12
N ASN A 52 -20.23 -7.49 -12.44
CA ASN A 52 -19.15 -7.53 -11.47
C ASN A 52 -19.02 -6.24 -10.64
N HIS A 53 -18.43 -6.35 -9.46
CA HIS A 53 -18.12 -5.22 -8.59
C HIS A 53 -16.61 -4.93 -8.59
N LYS A 54 -16.26 -3.64 -8.66
CA LYS A 54 -14.90 -3.17 -8.36
C LYS A 54 -14.93 -2.26 -7.15
N PHE A 55 -13.96 -2.40 -6.25
CA PHE A 55 -13.88 -1.62 -5.03
C PHE A 55 -13.05 -0.37 -5.25
N ARG A 56 -13.68 0.79 -5.10
CA ARG A 56 -13.01 2.08 -5.13
C ARG A 56 -12.69 2.49 -3.70
N ALA A 57 -11.42 2.35 -3.33
CA ALA A 57 -10.91 2.98 -2.12
C ALA A 57 -10.91 4.50 -2.30
N LEU A 58 -11.44 5.22 -1.31
CA LEU A 58 -11.34 6.68 -1.23
C LEU A 58 -10.36 7.10 -0.13
N ARG A 59 -10.31 6.32 0.95
CA ARG A 59 -9.35 6.46 2.03
C ARG A 59 -8.89 5.09 2.51
N LEU A 60 -7.59 4.95 2.77
CA LEU A 60 -6.99 3.77 3.39
C LEU A 60 -5.87 4.23 4.32
N ASP A 61 -5.70 3.50 5.43
CA ASP A 61 -4.69 3.73 6.46
C ASP A 61 -3.81 2.49 6.69
N THR A 62 -4.24 1.33 6.20
CA THR A 62 -3.60 0.04 6.45
C THR A 62 -3.46 -0.75 5.16
N GLY A 63 -2.42 -1.57 5.07
CA GLY A 63 -2.13 -2.44 3.92
C GLY A 63 -1.46 -3.74 4.36
N GLY A 64 -1.49 -4.74 3.48
CA GLY A 64 -0.66 -5.95 3.63
C GLY A 64 0.68 -5.70 2.94
N PHE A 65 1.77 -5.76 3.69
CA PHE A 65 3.12 -5.56 3.19
C PHE A 65 3.93 -6.83 3.42
N SER A 66 4.77 -7.17 2.45
CA SER A 66 5.60 -8.38 2.48
C SER A 66 7.07 -8.00 2.68
N TRP A 67 7.73 -8.63 3.64
CA TRP A 67 9.17 -8.61 3.79
C TRP A 67 9.75 -9.76 2.98
N GLY A 68 10.31 -9.44 1.81
CA GLY A 68 10.70 -10.43 0.80
C GLY A 68 11.83 -11.37 1.22
N SER A 69 12.83 -10.90 1.98
CA SER A 69 13.94 -11.77 2.43
C SER A 69 13.49 -12.83 3.41
N GLU A 70 12.51 -12.50 4.27
CA GLU A 70 11.97 -13.37 5.31
C GLU A 70 10.68 -14.10 4.88
N SER A 71 10.24 -13.89 3.62
CA SER A 71 9.01 -14.47 3.06
C SER A 71 7.77 -14.30 3.94
N ILE A 72 7.65 -13.17 4.66
CA ILE A 72 6.54 -12.91 5.57
C ILE A 72 5.72 -11.70 5.15
N THR A 73 4.39 -11.85 5.23
CA THR A 73 3.46 -10.74 5.03
C THR A 73 2.77 -10.39 6.34
N LYS A 74 2.70 -9.09 6.66
CA LYS A 74 1.94 -8.56 7.81
C LYS A 74 1.07 -7.40 7.38
N LYS A 75 -0.07 -7.28 8.06
CA LYS A 75 -0.92 -6.10 7.96
C LYS A 75 -0.33 -5.02 8.85
N THR A 76 -0.04 -3.87 8.27
CA THR A 76 0.58 -2.74 8.98
C THR A 76 -0.06 -1.42 8.56
N ARG A 77 0.16 -0.39 9.37
CA ARG A 77 -0.33 0.96 9.10
C ARG A 77 0.62 1.69 8.15
N ILE A 78 0.04 2.42 7.20
CA ILE A 78 0.74 3.36 6.33
C ILE A 78 0.87 4.69 7.10
N ILE A 79 2.10 5.17 7.26
CA ILE A 79 2.39 6.39 8.02
C ILE A 79 2.40 7.59 7.07
N ASP A 80 3.15 7.49 5.97
CA ASP A 80 3.22 8.58 4.98
C ASP A 80 3.54 8.09 3.56
N VAL A 81 3.28 8.96 2.59
CA VAL A 81 3.74 8.83 1.21
C VAL A 81 5.02 9.64 1.05
N VAL A 82 6.11 8.98 0.67
CA VAL A 82 7.44 9.62 0.61
C VAL A 82 7.78 10.03 -0.82
N TYR A 83 7.47 9.18 -1.80
CA TYR A 83 7.84 9.41 -3.18
C TYR A 83 6.87 8.77 -4.17
N HIS A 84 6.74 9.38 -5.35
CA HIS A 84 5.99 8.81 -6.46
C HIS A 84 6.70 9.07 -7.79
N PRO A 85 6.96 8.04 -8.63
CA PRO A 85 7.78 8.19 -9.84
C PRO A 85 7.14 9.07 -10.93
N SER A 86 5.81 9.08 -11.04
CA SER A 86 5.12 9.81 -12.12
C SER A 86 4.79 11.28 -11.84
N ASN A 87 4.61 11.68 -10.58
CA ASN A 87 4.13 13.03 -10.24
C ASN A 87 4.35 13.36 -8.76
N ASN A 88 5.03 14.47 -8.48
CA ASN A 88 5.32 14.96 -7.13
C ASN A 88 4.07 15.48 -6.38
N GLU A 89 3.03 15.92 -7.09
CA GLU A 89 1.78 16.36 -6.46
C GLU A 89 1.07 15.24 -5.71
N LEU A 90 1.26 13.99 -6.14
CA LEU A 90 0.70 12.81 -5.46
C LEU A 90 1.36 12.58 -4.09
N VAL A 91 2.62 13.01 -3.94
CA VAL A 91 3.33 12.99 -2.65
C VAL A 91 2.75 14.06 -1.74
N ARG A 92 2.67 15.31 -2.21
CA ARG A 92 2.14 16.44 -1.44
C ARG A 92 0.72 16.21 -0.92
N THR A 93 -0.12 15.58 -1.74
CA THR A 93 -1.52 15.28 -1.40
C THR A 93 -1.73 13.94 -0.70
N LYS A 94 -0.66 13.19 -0.43
CA LYS A 94 -0.66 11.86 0.22
C LYS A 94 -1.62 10.88 -0.46
N ILE A 95 -1.50 10.75 -1.78
CA ILE A 95 -2.33 9.88 -2.60
C ILE A 95 -1.67 8.52 -2.79
N LEU A 96 -2.45 7.46 -2.59
CA LEU A 96 -2.04 6.07 -2.74
C LEU A 96 -2.37 5.57 -4.15
N THR A 97 -1.33 5.27 -4.93
CA THR A 97 -1.41 4.71 -6.29
C THR A 97 -0.47 3.51 -6.42
N LYS A 98 -0.47 2.84 -7.58
CA LYS A 98 0.49 1.76 -7.84
C LYS A 98 1.89 2.36 -7.89
N ASN A 99 2.86 1.68 -7.28
CA ASN A 99 4.27 2.06 -7.25
C ASN A 99 4.59 3.32 -6.43
N THR A 100 3.68 3.76 -5.55
CA THR A 100 3.98 4.78 -4.55
C THR A 100 4.94 4.22 -3.49
N ILE A 101 6.01 4.95 -3.17
CA ILE A 101 6.91 4.61 -2.07
C ILE A 101 6.31 5.19 -0.78
N VAL A 102 6.05 4.31 0.17
CA VAL A 102 5.37 4.63 1.43
C VAL A 102 6.22 4.27 2.63
N LEU A 103 6.09 5.05 3.69
CA LEU A 103 6.63 4.73 5.00
C LEU A 103 5.57 3.95 5.79
N VAL A 104 5.98 2.82 6.35
CA VAL A 104 5.09 1.84 6.98
C VAL A 104 5.54 1.61 8.42
N ASP A 105 4.60 1.33 9.31
CA ASP A 105 4.89 0.93 10.69
C ASP A 105 5.64 -0.42 10.74
N SER A 106 6.76 -0.44 11.45
CA SER A 106 7.64 -1.61 11.59
C SER A 106 7.24 -2.55 12.72
N SER A 107 6.36 -2.11 13.64
CA SER A 107 6.03 -2.85 14.87
C SER A 107 5.61 -4.31 14.63
N PRO A 108 4.74 -4.62 13.64
CA PRO A 108 4.31 -6.00 13.40
C PRO A 108 5.41 -6.91 12.84
N PHE A 109 6.38 -6.36 12.13
CA PHE A 109 7.53 -7.10 11.62
C PHE A 109 8.58 -7.30 12.71
N LYS A 110 8.83 -6.27 13.52
CA LYS A 110 9.75 -6.34 14.66
C LYS A 110 9.30 -7.41 15.68
N GLN A 111 8.02 -7.39 16.06
CA GLN A 111 7.46 -8.37 16.99
C GLN A 111 7.61 -9.80 16.45
N TRP A 112 7.38 -10.00 15.16
CA TRP A 112 7.57 -11.31 14.55
C TRP A 112 9.05 -11.74 14.56
N TYR A 113 9.97 -10.84 14.22
CA TYR A 113 11.40 -11.15 14.20
C TYR A 113 11.92 -11.54 15.58
N GLU A 114 11.53 -10.81 16.63
CA GLU A 114 11.91 -11.10 18.01
C GLU A 114 11.40 -12.48 18.47
N VAL A 115 10.19 -12.85 18.08
CA VAL A 115 9.63 -14.18 18.36
C VAL A 115 10.36 -15.25 17.54
N HIS A 116 10.65 -14.99 16.27
CA HIS A 116 11.20 -15.98 15.35
C HIS A 116 12.69 -16.26 15.56
N TYR A 117 13.49 -15.26 15.94
CA TYR A 117 14.93 -15.43 16.16
C TYR A 117 15.32 -15.33 17.64
N GLY A 118 14.42 -14.86 18.51
CA GLY A 118 14.77 -14.62 19.92
C GLY A 118 15.73 -13.45 20.13
N GLN A 119 16.04 -12.69 19.07
CA GLN A 119 16.95 -11.55 19.11
C GLN A 119 16.17 -10.24 19.06
N GLN A 120 16.51 -9.32 19.97
CA GLN A 120 15.95 -7.96 19.94
C GLN A 120 16.53 -7.16 18.79
N VAL A 121 15.65 -6.60 17.95
CA VAL A 121 16.02 -5.66 16.89
C VAL A 121 15.83 -4.24 17.41
N SER A 122 16.91 -3.64 17.88
CA SER A 122 16.94 -2.24 18.31
C SER A 122 17.78 -1.39 17.36
N TYR A 123 17.17 -0.32 16.82
CA TYR A 123 17.88 0.67 16.00
C TYR A 123 18.86 1.53 16.83
N ARG A 124 18.73 1.54 18.17
CA ARG A 124 19.65 2.26 19.06
C ARG A 124 20.81 1.36 19.46
N LYS A 125 22.01 1.72 18.99
CA LYS A 125 23.29 1.26 19.51
C LYS A 125 23.33 1.54 21.01
N LYS A 126 23.75 0.56 21.82
CA LYS A 126 23.96 0.62 23.27
C LYS A 126 24.47 1.98 23.78
N GLN A 127 23.58 2.86 24.21
CA GLN A 127 23.95 4.04 25.02
C GLN A 127 23.06 4.21 26.26
N SER A 128 22.16 3.26 26.53
CA SER A 128 21.32 3.25 27.73
C SER A 128 21.32 1.88 28.41
N GLU A 129 22.47 1.20 28.50
CA GLU A 129 22.63 0.01 29.36
C GLU A 129 22.83 0.37 30.86
N LYS A 130 22.55 1.60 31.30
CA LYS A 130 22.75 2.01 32.70
C LYS A 130 21.57 2.63 33.44
N LYS A 131 20.35 2.58 32.91
CA LYS A 131 19.15 2.80 33.71
C LYS A 131 18.16 1.70 33.40
N ASP A 132 17.75 1.01 34.46
CA ASP A 132 16.72 -0.03 34.50
C ASP A 132 17.25 -1.48 34.45
N GLN A 133 17.96 -1.85 35.53
CA GLN A 133 18.06 -3.23 36.03
C GLN A 133 16.71 -3.81 36.52
N THR A 134 15.58 -3.21 36.16
CA THR A 134 14.22 -3.60 36.54
C THR A 134 13.37 -3.95 35.32
N ALA A 135 13.95 -4.70 34.38
CA ALA A 135 13.19 -5.42 33.35
C ALA A 135 13.88 -6.75 32.99
N SER A 136 14.25 -7.52 34.00
CA SER A 136 14.50 -8.96 33.91
C SER A 136 13.21 -9.72 33.58
N ALA A 137 12.61 -9.48 32.41
CA ALA A 137 11.35 -10.11 32.01
C ALA A 137 11.15 -10.18 30.48
N SER A 138 12.08 -10.80 29.73
CA SER A 138 11.70 -11.44 28.46
C SER A 138 12.55 -12.64 28.04
N THR A 139 13.34 -13.22 28.94
CA THR A 139 13.83 -14.59 28.74
C THR A 139 12.73 -15.53 29.20
N VAL A 140 11.66 -15.63 28.41
CA VAL A 140 10.70 -16.73 28.58
C VAL A 140 11.52 -18.01 28.56
N LYS A 141 11.46 -18.83 29.62
CA LYS A 141 12.17 -20.11 29.68
C LYS A 141 11.68 -20.97 28.51
N LYS A 142 12.46 -20.99 27.43
CA LYS A 142 12.18 -21.78 26.23
C LYS A 142 12.56 -23.23 26.50
N SER A 143 11.75 -24.18 26.03
CA SER A 143 12.11 -25.59 26.10
C SER A 143 13.39 -25.85 25.30
N ARG A 144 14.14 -26.91 25.66
CA ARG A 144 15.37 -27.30 24.94
C ARG A 144 15.16 -27.47 23.43
N SER A 145 13.97 -27.94 23.01
CA SER A 145 13.62 -28.09 21.60
C SER A 145 13.55 -26.74 20.86
N VAL A 146 12.99 -25.71 21.50
CA VAL A 146 12.90 -24.38 20.91
C VAL A 146 14.27 -23.71 20.86
N LEU A 147 15.10 -23.88 21.90
CA LEU A 147 16.47 -23.36 21.91
C LEU A 147 17.36 -24.01 20.85
N LYS A 148 17.16 -25.31 20.55
CA LYS A 148 17.92 -26.02 19.50
C LYS A 148 17.50 -25.64 18.08
N LYS A 149 16.32 -25.04 17.93
CA LYS A 149 15.75 -24.65 16.63
C LYS A 149 16.25 -23.28 16.15
N HIS A 150 16.77 -22.47 17.06
CA HIS A 150 17.44 -21.18 16.79
C HIS A 150 18.94 -21.38 16.87
#